data_AF-A0A7S4I2W5-F1
#
_entry.id   AF-A0A7S4I2W5-F1
#
_cell.length_a   1.000
_cell.length_b   1.000
_cell.length_c   1.000
_cell.angle_alpha   90.00
_cell.angle_beta   90.00
_cell.angle_gamma   90.00
#
_symmetry.space_group_name_H-M   'P 1'
#
loop_
_entity.id
_entity.type
_entity.pdbx_description
1 polymer ?
#
loop_
_entity_poly.entity_id
_entity_poly.type
_entity_poly.pdbx_seq_one_letter_code
_entity_poly.pdbx_strand_id
1 'polypeptide(L)'
;MFEEYPYCRFNYFHEPDADFQKIYLEKGTTTHENRWRRLMKDKRTKKGKKKAEIFIQLRKMRESEERNKTLRRERKKKKKKEKEKKKDRERGKNTENYEDDSNVATSQQQRPITFLHVGKAGGSSLSCHIRSAFADMHVNCNLPPDQFPPDQPHSPPESQLSKLIDCYDHCSDHPHCLHVNDRYLINVRNPIERLRSWYAYEHVWNMPFIDGGRAQRGPRCGALMVNSCYSSLDRLAAVGLGNEDPRPSSNEEVLRVGSDLNEEECSQWAWAAVRGTIPSNYHNAFNYGWYADDILSRDDHPSTSSVELFVIRLEHLDQDWKTVDRMVGGNGDPLPDVGTPANSASHRKEALPVTDTYLSEQGIRNLCRALCEEIQSYKGLLASAVNLNEEDRQRSMEELRRACPEETSLDPRDCDEGRR
;
A
#
# COMPACT_ATOMS: atom_id res chain seq x y z
N MET A 1 -29.35 8.84 -16.29
CA MET A 1 -28.18 8.26 -15.59
C MET A 1 -28.46 8.07 -14.09
N PHE A 2 -28.64 9.10 -13.25
CA PHE A 2 -28.78 8.88 -11.79
C PHE A 2 -30.14 8.30 -11.33
N GLU A 3 -31.23 8.48 -12.08
CA GLU A 3 -32.50 7.80 -11.78
C GLU A 3 -32.45 6.28 -11.99
N GLU A 4 -31.45 5.79 -12.72
CA GLU A 4 -31.25 4.36 -13.03
C GLU A 4 -30.31 3.66 -12.04
N TYR A 5 -29.67 4.39 -11.11
CA TYR A 5 -28.75 3.82 -10.10
C TYR A 5 -29.25 4.11 -8.68
N PRO A 6 -30.30 3.42 -8.21
CA PRO A 6 -30.84 3.58 -6.85
C PRO A 6 -29.79 3.33 -5.75
N TYR A 7 -28.71 2.59 -6.07
CA TYR A 7 -27.61 2.27 -5.16
C TYR A 7 -26.82 3.47 -4.62
N CYS A 8 -26.90 4.64 -5.27
CA CYS A 8 -26.28 5.87 -4.73
C CYS A 8 -27.27 6.71 -3.91
N ARG A 9 -28.58 6.50 -4.09
CA ARG A 9 -29.66 7.31 -3.49
C ARG A 9 -30.16 6.75 -2.17
N PHE A 10 -30.11 5.42 -2.01
CA PHE A 10 -30.38 4.79 -0.73
C PHE A 10 -29.10 4.80 0.08
N ASN A 11 -29.20 5.36 1.29
CA ASN A 11 -28.27 5.24 2.41
C ASN A 11 -27.10 4.28 2.16
N TYR A 12 -25.90 4.81 2.38
CA TYR A 12 -24.59 4.17 2.51
C TYR A 12 -24.52 2.93 3.45
N PHE A 13 -25.64 2.29 3.77
CA PHE A 13 -25.84 1.41 4.90
C PHE A 13 -26.74 0.23 4.52
N HIS A 14 -26.26 -0.63 3.63
CA HIS A 14 -26.42 -2.06 3.91
C HIS A 14 -25.22 -2.46 4.78
N GLU A 15 -25.48 -3.22 5.85
CA GLU A 15 -24.61 -3.47 7.01
C GLU A 15 -23.10 -3.67 6.77
N PRO A 16 -22.58 -4.29 5.69
CA PRO A 16 -21.12 -4.44 5.51
C PRO A 16 -20.35 -3.14 5.22
N ASP A 17 -20.95 -2.10 4.61
CA ASP A 17 -20.20 -0.86 4.25
C ASP A 17 -20.14 0.17 5.40
N ALA A 18 -21.03 0.06 6.40
CA ALA A 18 -21.02 0.92 7.59
C ALA A 18 -19.76 0.67 8.46
N ASP A 19 -19.41 -0.61 8.63
CA ASP A 19 -18.23 -1.04 9.36
C ASP A 19 -16.95 -0.65 8.59
N PHE A 20 -16.97 -0.72 7.25
CA PHE A 20 -15.87 -0.23 6.42
C PHE A 20 -15.56 1.24 6.69
N GLN A 21 -16.55 2.13 6.60
CA GLN A 21 -16.33 3.56 6.84
C GLN A 21 -15.91 3.83 8.29
N LYS A 22 -16.45 3.10 9.26
CA LYS A 22 -16.05 3.23 10.66
C LYS A 22 -14.60 2.80 10.88
N ILE A 23 -14.19 1.63 10.39
CA ILE A 23 -12.80 1.14 10.47
C ILE A 23 -11.86 2.10 9.73
N TYR A 24 -12.28 2.57 8.55
CA TYR A 24 -11.51 3.48 7.72
C TYR A 24 -11.33 4.85 8.40
N LEU A 25 -12.40 5.43 8.97
CA LEU A 25 -12.33 6.67 9.76
C LEU A 25 -11.55 6.46 11.06
N GLU A 26 -11.64 5.28 11.69
CA GLU A 26 -10.87 4.95 12.90
C GLU A 26 -9.36 4.82 12.61
N LYS A 27 -8.97 4.24 11.48
CA LYS A 27 -7.56 4.14 11.05
C LYS A 27 -7.03 5.47 10.48
N GLY A 28 -7.77 6.11 9.56
CA GLY A 28 -7.35 7.33 8.85
C GLY A 28 -7.34 8.62 9.69
N THR A 29 -7.91 8.63 10.90
CA THR A 29 -7.90 9.82 11.78
C THR A 29 -6.79 9.82 12.83
N THR A 30 -5.84 8.89 12.77
CA THR A 30 -4.82 8.69 13.80
C THR A 30 -3.64 9.66 13.73
N THR A 31 -3.87 10.96 13.63
CA THR A 31 -2.96 11.92 14.26
C THR A 31 -3.35 12.07 15.73
N HIS A 32 -2.45 11.64 16.63
CA HIS A 32 -2.57 11.68 18.09
C HIS A 32 -3.04 13.05 18.64
N GLU A 33 -2.78 14.12 17.89
CA GLU A 33 -3.16 15.51 18.19
C GLU A 33 -4.67 15.77 18.13
N ASN A 34 -5.41 15.06 17.26
CA ASN A 34 -6.86 15.23 17.12
C ASN A 34 -7.63 14.62 18.29
N ARG A 35 -7.11 13.54 18.89
CA ARG A 35 -7.61 12.97 20.16
C ARG A 35 -7.47 13.97 21.32
N TRP A 36 -6.39 14.76 21.33
CA TRP A 36 -6.13 15.79 22.35
C TRP A 36 -7.11 16.97 22.25
N ARG A 37 -7.41 17.47 21.03
CA ARG A 37 -8.39 18.55 20.84
C ARG A 37 -9.82 18.16 21.26
N ARG A 38 -10.25 16.92 21.01
CA ARG A 38 -11.56 16.40 21.48
C ARG A 38 -11.67 16.36 23.01
N LEU A 39 -10.64 15.86 23.71
CA LEU A 39 -10.63 15.77 25.18
C LEU A 39 -10.58 17.14 25.88
N MET A 40 -9.95 18.14 25.25
CA MET A 40 -9.80 19.47 25.84
C MET A 40 -11.06 20.35 25.71
N LYS A 41 -11.95 20.06 24.74
CA LYS A 41 -13.24 20.76 24.59
C LYS A 41 -14.27 20.37 25.68
N ASP A 42 -14.14 19.19 26.29
CA ASP A 42 -15.06 18.68 27.34
C ASP A 42 -14.65 19.12 28.78
N LYS A 43 -13.80 20.12 28.95
CA LYS A 43 -13.34 20.59 30.28
C LYS A 43 -14.41 21.25 31.16
N ARG A 44 -15.60 21.53 30.60
CA ARG A 44 -16.71 22.17 31.33
C ARG A 44 -17.42 21.20 32.27
N THR A 45 -17.27 19.89 32.09
CA THR A 45 -17.91 18.88 32.94
C THR A 45 -16.92 18.32 33.99
N LYS A 46 -17.41 17.95 35.19
CA LYS A 46 -16.59 17.24 36.21
C LYS A 46 -15.97 15.95 35.64
N LYS A 47 -16.68 15.28 34.72
CA LYS A 47 -16.23 14.07 34.02
C LYS A 47 -15.06 14.36 33.06
N GLY A 48 -15.09 15.48 32.34
CA GLY A 48 -14.00 15.89 31.46
C GLY A 48 -12.72 16.29 32.20
N LYS A 49 -12.83 16.93 33.37
CA LYS A 49 -11.66 17.23 34.23
C LYS A 49 -10.93 15.97 34.69
N LYS A 50 -11.67 14.96 35.19
CA LYS A 50 -11.08 13.67 35.61
C LYS A 50 -10.44 12.91 34.44
N LYS A 51 -11.06 12.95 33.25
CA LYS A 51 -10.46 12.38 32.03
C LYS A 51 -9.17 13.09 31.64
N ALA A 52 -9.13 14.42 31.71
CA ALA A 52 -7.92 15.19 31.39
C ALA A 52 -6.75 14.86 32.35
N GLU A 53 -7.02 14.69 33.65
CA GLU A 53 -6.01 14.30 34.63
C GLU A 53 -5.43 12.90 34.37
N ILE A 54 -6.29 11.91 34.07
CA ILE A 54 -5.85 10.55 33.70
C ILE A 54 -4.98 10.60 32.44
N PHE A 55 -5.35 11.40 31.44
CA PHE A 55 -4.56 11.54 30.23
C PHE A 55 -3.22 12.24 30.43
N ILE A 56 -3.14 13.25 31.32
CA ILE A 56 -1.85 13.87 31.69
C ILE A 56 -0.94 12.87 32.39
N GLN A 57 -1.49 12.03 33.27
CA GLN A 57 -0.75 10.93 33.91
C GLN A 57 -0.20 9.95 32.87
N LEU A 58 -1.04 9.49 31.93
CA LEU A 58 -0.63 8.60 30.84
C LEU A 58 0.45 9.21 29.94
N ARG A 59 0.35 10.52 29.63
CA ARG A 59 1.38 11.24 28.86
C ARG A 59 2.72 11.26 29.61
N LYS A 60 2.72 11.55 30.91
CA LYS A 60 3.94 11.52 31.73
C LYS A 60 4.56 10.12 31.79
N MET A 61 3.73 9.08 31.87
CA MET A 61 4.19 7.69 31.80
C MET A 61 4.87 7.39 30.46
N ARG A 62 4.24 7.77 29.34
CA ARG A 62 4.81 7.57 28.00
C ARG A 62 6.10 8.35 27.79
N GLU A 63 6.16 9.62 28.22
CA GLU A 63 7.39 10.42 28.16
C GLU A 63 8.52 9.80 29.01
N SER A 64 8.19 9.14 30.12
CA SER A 64 9.15 8.38 30.93
C SER A 64 9.60 7.09 30.22
N GLU A 65 8.68 6.38 29.57
CA GLU A 65 8.99 5.19 28.76
C GLU A 65 9.92 5.53 27.58
N GLU A 66 9.66 6.62 26.86
CA GLU A 66 10.51 7.07 25.75
C GLU A 66 11.91 7.48 26.20
N ARG A 67 12.01 8.16 27.37
CA ARG A 67 13.33 8.42 28.00
C ARG A 67 14.04 7.11 28.34
N ASN A 68 13.33 6.13 28.88
CA ASN A 68 13.90 4.82 29.18
C ASN A 68 14.31 4.04 27.92
N LYS A 69 13.54 4.12 26.83
CA LYS A 69 13.91 3.55 25.51
C LYS A 69 15.20 4.19 24.98
N THR A 70 15.31 5.51 25.06
CA THR A 70 16.51 6.27 24.65
C THR A 70 17.74 5.82 25.44
N LEU A 71 17.64 5.75 26.76
CA LEU A 71 18.72 5.25 27.63
C LEU A 71 19.12 3.80 27.31
N ARG A 72 18.17 2.93 26.96
CA ARG A 72 18.45 1.55 26.51
C ARG A 72 19.21 1.53 25.18
N ARG A 73 18.84 2.38 24.22
CA ARG A 73 19.54 2.53 22.92
C ARG A 73 20.98 3.01 23.12
N GLU A 74 21.21 3.99 24.00
CA GLU A 74 22.55 4.46 24.35
C GLU A 74 23.41 3.38 25.02
N ARG A 75 22.84 2.62 25.97
CA ARG A 75 23.53 1.47 26.59
C ARG A 75 23.89 0.40 25.57
N LYS A 76 23.01 0.08 24.61
CA LYS A 76 23.31 -0.85 23.51
C LYS A 76 24.45 -0.33 22.63
N LYS A 77 24.44 0.96 22.25
CA LYS A 77 25.53 1.60 21.48
C LYS A 77 26.86 1.52 22.23
N LYS A 78 26.88 1.79 23.54
CA LYS A 78 28.09 1.68 24.37
C LYS A 78 28.63 0.25 24.43
N LYS A 79 27.76 -0.75 24.67
CA LYS A 79 28.15 -2.17 24.65
C LYS A 79 28.67 -2.62 23.29
N LYS A 80 28.10 -2.13 22.18
CA LYS A 80 28.58 -2.44 20.82
C LYS A 80 30.00 -1.89 20.61
N LYS A 81 30.25 -0.62 20.97
CA LYS A 81 31.60 -0.02 20.91
C LYS A 81 32.61 -0.76 21.78
N GLU A 82 32.22 -1.24 22.97
CA GLU A 82 33.09 -2.04 23.84
C GLU A 82 33.40 -3.42 23.22
N LYS A 83 32.42 -4.08 22.58
CA LYS A 83 32.62 -5.34 21.87
C LYS A 83 33.53 -5.18 20.64
N GLU A 84 33.38 -4.11 19.87
CA GLU A 84 34.25 -3.80 18.72
C GLU A 84 35.70 -3.58 19.19
N LYS A 85 35.92 -2.78 20.23
CA LYS A 85 37.26 -2.60 20.83
C LYS A 85 37.86 -3.91 21.37
N LYS A 86 37.03 -4.84 21.87
CA LYS A 86 37.49 -6.15 22.32
C LYS A 86 37.85 -7.06 21.13
N LYS A 87 37.03 -7.08 20.07
CA LYS A 87 37.32 -7.79 18.83
C LYS A 87 38.62 -7.31 18.18
N ASP A 88 38.87 -6.00 18.14
CA ASP A 88 40.12 -5.45 17.59
C ASP A 88 41.36 -5.88 18.39
N ARG A 89 41.22 -6.12 19.71
CA ARG A 89 42.30 -6.67 20.54
C ARG A 89 42.52 -8.18 20.35
N GLU A 90 41.45 -8.93 20.07
CA GLU A 90 41.51 -10.39 19.86
C GLU A 90 41.94 -10.75 18.42
N ARG A 91 41.71 -9.87 17.44
CA ARG A 91 42.11 -10.04 16.03
C ARG A 91 43.63 -10.10 15.80
N GLY A 92 44.43 -9.81 16.83
CA GLY A 92 45.89 -9.93 16.79
C GLY A 92 46.44 -11.27 17.28
N LYS A 93 45.62 -12.26 17.69
CA LYS A 93 46.13 -13.48 18.34
C LYS A 93 45.68 -14.84 17.84
N ASN A 94 44.63 -14.97 17.03
CA ASN A 94 44.16 -16.30 16.63
C ASN A 94 43.93 -16.40 15.12
N THR A 95 44.95 -16.85 14.40
CA THR A 95 44.81 -17.62 13.17
C THR A 95 45.05 -19.07 13.53
N GLU A 96 43.98 -19.85 13.68
CA GLU A 96 43.86 -21.27 13.32
C GLU A 96 42.56 -21.84 13.90
N ASN A 97 41.86 -22.63 13.07
CA ASN A 97 40.64 -23.40 13.29
C ASN A 97 39.30 -22.66 13.06
N TYR A 98 38.89 -22.67 11.78
CA TYR A 98 37.53 -22.37 11.33
C TYR A 98 36.86 -23.72 11.04
N GLU A 99 36.03 -24.20 11.96
CA GLU A 99 35.16 -25.35 11.73
C GLU A 99 33.89 -24.88 11.00
N ASP A 100 33.40 -25.76 10.13
CA ASP A 100 32.43 -25.54 9.07
C ASP A 100 30.99 -25.32 9.61
N ASP A 101 30.54 -24.06 9.57
CA ASP A 101 29.24 -23.57 10.06
C ASP A 101 28.12 -23.64 8.98
N SER A 102 28.24 -24.55 8.00
CA SER A 102 27.36 -24.62 6.82
C SER A 102 25.93 -25.14 7.09
N ASN A 103 25.63 -25.69 8.28
CA ASN A 103 24.32 -26.29 8.58
C ASN A 103 23.28 -25.37 9.23
N VAL A 104 23.65 -24.16 9.70
CA VAL A 104 22.71 -23.23 10.34
C VAL A 104 21.98 -22.34 9.31
N ALA A 105 22.55 -22.14 8.12
CA ALA A 105 22.00 -21.26 7.09
C ALA A 105 20.71 -21.80 6.42
N THR A 106 20.55 -23.13 6.34
CA THR A 106 19.44 -23.78 5.63
C THR A 106 18.10 -23.68 6.38
N SER A 107 18.12 -23.60 7.72
CA SER A 107 16.89 -23.57 8.53
C SER A 107 16.15 -22.23 8.47
N GLN A 108 16.82 -21.11 8.20
CA GLN A 108 16.19 -19.78 8.21
C GLN A 108 15.48 -19.44 6.89
N GLN A 109 15.79 -20.15 5.81
CA GLN A 109 15.26 -19.85 4.46
C GLN A 109 13.81 -20.29 4.25
N GLN A 110 13.28 -21.23 5.06
CA GLN A 110 11.95 -21.83 4.87
C GLN A 110 10.81 -21.19 5.67
N ARG A 111 10.99 -19.94 6.15
CA ARG A 111 9.93 -19.26 6.90
C ARG A 111 8.79 -18.79 5.98
N PRO A 112 7.52 -18.89 6.41
CA PRO A 112 6.37 -18.44 5.62
C PRO A 112 6.39 -16.93 5.34
N ILE A 113 5.77 -16.53 4.25
CA ILE A 113 5.70 -15.15 3.74
C ILE A 113 4.23 -14.77 3.52
N THR A 114 3.82 -13.60 4.00
CA THR A 114 2.54 -13.01 3.62
C THR A 114 2.69 -12.21 2.33
N PHE A 115 1.92 -12.51 1.29
CA PHE A 115 1.84 -11.65 0.10
C PHE A 115 0.73 -10.60 0.25
N LEU A 116 1.14 -9.33 0.26
CA LEU A 116 0.27 -8.18 0.30
C LEU A 116 0.14 -7.61 -1.11
N HIS A 117 -1.04 -7.79 -1.70
CA HIS A 117 -1.35 -7.25 -3.01
C HIS A 117 -1.92 -5.83 -2.87
N VAL A 118 -1.10 -4.82 -3.19
CA VAL A 118 -1.57 -3.44 -3.27
C VAL A 118 -2.23 -3.17 -4.61
N GLY A 119 -3.44 -2.63 -4.58
CA GLY A 119 -4.29 -2.49 -5.75
C GLY A 119 -3.63 -1.72 -6.88
N LYS A 120 -3.82 -2.22 -8.12
CA LYS A 120 -3.29 -1.68 -9.39
C LYS A 120 -1.77 -1.52 -9.48
N ALA A 121 -1.02 -2.02 -8.51
CA ALA A 121 0.43 -2.14 -8.58
C ALA A 121 0.91 -3.45 -9.25
N GLY A 122 0.08 -4.05 -10.12
CA GLY A 122 0.41 -5.26 -10.88
C GLY A 122 0.35 -6.58 -10.12
N GLY A 123 -0.25 -6.60 -8.93
CA GLY A 123 -0.27 -7.82 -8.11
C GLY A 123 -1.09 -8.95 -8.71
N SER A 124 -2.10 -8.70 -9.55
CA SER A 124 -2.78 -9.77 -10.31
C SER A 124 -1.82 -10.56 -11.19
N SER A 125 -0.82 -9.91 -11.80
CA SER A 125 0.20 -10.62 -12.57
C SER A 125 0.99 -11.57 -11.68
N LEU A 126 1.40 -11.12 -10.48
CA LEU A 126 2.09 -11.97 -9.50
C LEU A 126 1.18 -13.07 -8.94
N SER A 127 -0.08 -12.78 -8.63
CA SER A 127 -1.05 -13.73 -8.08
C SER A 127 -1.23 -14.95 -8.98
N CYS A 128 -1.10 -14.78 -10.30
CA CYS A 128 -1.18 -15.90 -11.24
C CYS A 128 0.00 -16.89 -11.14
N HIS A 129 1.07 -16.50 -10.45
CA HIS A 129 2.27 -17.32 -10.23
C HIS A 129 2.49 -17.68 -8.75
N ILE A 130 1.56 -17.29 -7.88
CA ILE A 130 1.62 -17.54 -6.45
C ILE A 130 0.43 -18.43 -6.10
N ARG A 131 0.69 -19.68 -5.72
CA ARG A 131 -0.34 -20.70 -5.49
C ARG A 131 -1.42 -20.25 -4.50
N SER A 132 -1.04 -19.64 -3.39
CA SER A 132 -1.98 -19.16 -2.36
C SER A 132 -2.86 -18.00 -2.85
N ALA A 133 -2.36 -17.17 -3.77
CA ALA A 133 -3.11 -16.05 -4.35
C ALA A 133 -3.91 -16.46 -5.60
N PHE A 134 -3.51 -17.55 -6.27
CA PHE A 134 -4.15 -18.03 -7.49
C PHE A 134 -5.62 -18.40 -7.24
N ALA A 135 -5.94 -19.00 -6.10
CA ALA A 135 -7.32 -19.38 -5.75
C ALA A 135 -8.29 -18.19 -5.83
N ASP A 136 -7.85 -17.02 -5.36
CA ASP A 136 -8.65 -15.79 -5.37
C ASP A 136 -8.66 -15.08 -6.73
N MET A 137 -7.68 -15.36 -7.59
CA MET A 137 -7.46 -14.65 -8.86
C MET A 137 -7.63 -15.51 -10.11
N HIS A 138 -8.01 -16.79 -9.99
CA HIS A 138 -8.04 -17.76 -11.09
C HIS A 138 -8.81 -17.26 -12.33
N VAL A 139 -9.90 -16.51 -12.13
CA VAL A 139 -10.71 -15.92 -13.22
C VAL A 139 -9.90 -14.97 -14.11
N ASN A 140 -8.87 -14.32 -13.55
CA ASN A 140 -8.05 -13.33 -14.24
C ASN A 140 -6.78 -13.91 -14.86
N CYS A 141 -6.45 -15.17 -14.56
CA CYS A 141 -5.13 -15.71 -14.87
C CYS A 141 -4.98 -16.37 -16.24
N ASN A 142 -6.03 -16.40 -17.09
CA ASN A 142 -6.01 -17.03 -18.42
C ASN A 142 -5.48 -18.47 -18.45
N LEU A 143 -5.38 -19.13 -17.30
CA LEU A 143 -5.04 -20.53 -17.20
C LEU A 143 -6.35 -21.30 -17.25
N PRO A 144 -6.45 -22.36 -18.09
CA PRO A 144 -7.54 -23.31 -18.00
C PRO A 144 -7.71 -23.73 -16.52
N PRO A 145 -8.94 -23.84 -16.00
CA PRO A 145 -9.19 -24.27 -14.62
C PRO A 145 -8.43 -25.55 -14.24
N ASP A 146 -8.16 -26.37 -15.26
CA ASP A 146 -7.54 -27.68 -15.22
C ASP A 146 -6.00 -27.63 -15.12
N GLN A 147 -5.35 -26.47 -15.30
CA GLN A 147 -3.88 -26.32 -15.26
C GLN A 147 -3.32 -25.94 -13.89
N PHE A 148 -4.18 -25.79 -12.88
CA PHE A 148 -3.76 -25.57 -11.48
C PHE A 148 -4.30 -26.59 -10.45
N PRO A 149 -4.34 -27.90 -10.75
CA PRO A 149 -4.16 -28.90 -9.72
C PRO A 149 -2.66 -29.10 -9.48
N PRO A 150 -2.19 -29.16 -8.22
CA PRO A 150 -0.80 -29.45 -7.86
C PRO A 150 -0.30 -30.82 -8.36
N ASP A 151 -1.20 -31.67 -8.86
CA ASP A 151 -0.91 -33.04 -9.28
C ASP A 151 -0.96 -33.25 -10.81
N GLN A 152 -1.13 -32.19 -11.62
CA GLN A 152 -1.09 -32.36 -13.07
C GLN A 152 0.35 -32.37 -13.62
N PRO A 153 0.71 -33.34 -14.47
CA PRO A 153 2.05 -33.45 -15.08
C PRO A 153 2.49 -32.23 -15.91
N HIS A 154 1.58 -31.30 -16.19
CA HIS A 154 1.78 -30.16 -17.07
C HIS A 154 1.71 -28.80 -16.37
N SER A 155 1.53 -28.76 -15.05
CA SER A 155 1.58 -27.51 -14.30
C SER A 155 3.01 -26.95 -14.36
N PRO A 156 3.20 -25.65 -14.65
CA PRO A 156 4.53 -25.05 -14.63
C PRO A 156 5.16 -25.25 -13.26
N PRO A 157 6.49 -25.44 -13.18
CA PRO A 157 7.17 -25.66 -11.92
C PRO A 157 6.92 -24.49 -10.97
N GLU A 158 6.38 -24.79 -9.79
CA GLU A 158 6.14 -23.79 -8.75
C GLU A 158 7.47 -23.26 -8.22
N SER A 159 7.65 -21.94 -8.22
CA SER A 159 8.84 -21.28 -7.69
C SER A 159 8.99 -21.51 -6.18
N GLN A 160 10.21 -21.36 -5.66
CA GLN A 160 10.44 -21.49 -4.22
C GLN A 160 9.74 -20.36 -3.46
N LEU A 161 9.71 -19.15 -4.04
CA LEU A 161 8.96 -18.04 -3.49
C LEU A 161 7.47 -18.35 -3.35
N SER A 162 6.81 -18.90 -4.38
CA SER A 162 5.39 -19.26 -4.32
C SER A 162 5.11 -20.28 -3.20
N LYS A 163 5.99 -21.27 -3.02
CA LYS A 163 5.83 -22.30 -1.98
C LYS A 163 5.85 -21.73 -0.56
N LEU A 164 6.61 -20.66 -0.34
CA LEU A 164 6.73 -20.02 0.97
C LEU A 164 5.62 -19.01 1.24
N ILE A 165 4.87 -18.58 0.22
CA ILE A 165 3.74 -17.67 0.42
C ILE A 165 2.53 -18.49 0.84
N ASP A 166 2.19 -18.44 2.12
CA ASP A 166 1.09 -19.21 2.73
C ASP A 166 -0.16 -18.36 3.02
N CYS A 167 -0.03 -17.04 2.97
CA CYS A 167 -1.12 -16.10 3.22
C CYS A 167 -1.12 -14.99 2.16
N TYR A 168 -2.32 -14.57 1.75
CA TYR A 168 -2.55 -13.56 0.73
C TYR A 168 -3.63 -12.58 1.18
N ASP A 169 -3.35 -11.28 1.10
CA ASP A 169 -4.33 -10.21 1.33
C ASP A 169 -4.38 -9.28 0.12
N HIS A 170 -5.58 -8.97 -0.37
CA HIS A 170 -5.84 -8.03 -1.44
C HIS A 170 -7.12 -7.25 -1.18
N CYS A 171 -7.02 -5.92 -1.15
CA CYS A 171 -8.18 -5.02 -0.98
C CYS A 171 -9.12 -5.44 0.16
N SER A 172 -8.55 -5.86 1.30
CA SER A 172 -9.30 -6.32 2.46
C SER A 172 -9.34 -5.25 3.55
N ASP A 173 -10.54 -5.01 4.08
CA ASP A 173 -10.78 -4.17 5.23
C ASP A 173 -10.34 -4.82 6.55
N HIS A 174 -10.30 -6.16 6.56
CA HIS A 174 -9.78 -7.00 7.62
C HIS A 174 -8.62 -7.83 7.07
N PRO A 175 -7.41 -7.25 6.98
CA PRO A 175 -6.24 -7.94 6.46
C PRO A 175 -5.79 -9.02 7.45
N HIS A 176 -6.36 -10.22 7.29
CA HIS A 176 -6.17 -11.34 8.18
C HIS A 176 -4.72 -11.85 8.20
N CYS A 177 -3.94 -11.56 7.15
CA CYS A 177 -2.55 -12.00 7.03
C CYS A 177 -1.53 -11.04 7.63
N LEU A 178 -1.89 -9.78 7.95
CA LEU A 178 -0.94 -8.75 8.40
C LEU A 178 -0.25 -9.08 9.73
N HIS A 179 -0.79 -10.00 10.53
CA HIS A 179 -0.21 -10.40 11.81
C HIS A 179 0.14 -11.88 11.91
N VAL A 180 0.02 -12.63 10.80
CA VAL A 180 0.31 -14.07 10.77
C VAL A 180 1.81 -14.31 10.72
N ASN A 181 2.51 -13.60 9.83
CA ASN A 181 3.93 -13.78 9.57
C ASN A 181 4.73 -12.53 9.95
N ASP A 182 6.05 -12.67 10.11
CA ASP A 182 7.01 -11.56 10.26
C ASP A 182 7.77 -11.24 8.96
N ARG A 183 7.42 -11.95 7.86
CA ARG A 183 7.96 -11.76 6.51
C ARG A 183 6.83 -11.37 5.56
N TYR A 184 7.05 -10.31 4.79
CA TYR A 184 6.06 -9.82 3.84
C TYR A 184 6.67 -9.72 2.46
N LEU A 185 5.91 -10.09 1.44
CA LEU A 185 6.13 -9.71 0.06
C LEU A 185 5.08 -8.67 -0.29
N ILE A 186 5.49 -7.49 -0.75
CA ILE A 186 4.56 -6.44 -1.21
C ILE A 186 4.90 -6.04 -2.63
N ASN A 187 3.88 -5.93 -3.49
CA ASN A 187 4.07 -5.37 -4.82
C ASN A 187 3.89 -3.85 -4.78
N VAL A 188 4.78 -3.14 -5.46
CA VAL A 188 4.73 -1.70 -5.60
C VAL A 188 4.86 -1.32 -7.07
N ARG A 189 4.42 -0.11 -7.37
CA ARG A 189 4.46 0.54 -8.68
C ARG A 189 4.63 2.03 -8.42
N ASN A 190 5.28 2.74 -9.33
CA ASN A 190 5.35 4.20 -9.29
C ASN A 190 3.94 4.78 -8.99
N PRO A 191 3.77 5.60 -7.93
CA PRO A 191 2.44 6.09 -7.51
C PRO A 191 1.64 6.78 -8.62
N ILE A 192 2.31 7.48 -9.54
CA ILE A 192 1.65 8.14 -10.68
C ILE A 192 1.13 7.11 -11.68
N GLU A 193 1.95 6.11 -12.01
CA GLU A 193 1.57 5.03 -12.92
C GLU A 193 0.51 4.10 -12.31
N ARG A 194 0.55 3.89 -11.00
CA ARG A 194 -0.50 3.20 -10.25
C ARG A 194 -1.83 3.94 -10.40
N LEU A 195 -1.85 5.25 -10.20
CA LEU A 195 -3.08 6.03 -10.34
C LEU A 195 -3.60 6.07 -11.79
N ARG A 196 -2.72 6.16 -12.79
CA ARG A 196 -3.11 6.01 -14.20
C ARG A 196 -3.81 4.68 -14.45
N SER A 197 -3.21 3.59 -13.95
CA SER A 197 -3.79 2.25 -14.07
C SER A 197 -5.11 2.10 -13.31
N TRP A 198 -5.22 2.71 -12.14
CA TRP A 198 -6.45 2.79 -11.37
C TRP A 198 -7.54 3.51 -12.14
N TYR A 199 -7.28 4.74 -12.60
CA TYR A 199 -8.27 5.54 -13.30
C TYR A 199 -8.79 4.83 -14.55
N ALA A 200 -7.87 4.30 -15.38
CA ALA A 200 -8.26 3.57 -16.57
C ALA A 200 -9.06 2.32 -16.21
N TYR A 201 -8.55 1.45 -15.33
CA TYR A 201 -9.24 0.20 -15.03
C TYR A 201 -10.58 0.43 -14.33
N GLU A 202 -10.66 1.35 -13.37
CA GLU A 202 -11.87 1.54 -12.56
C GLU A 202 -12.83 2.59 -13.15
N HIS A 203 -12.56 3.03 -14.38
CA HIS A 203 -13.45 3.91 -15.11
C HIS A 203 -14.82 3.25 -15.27
N VAL A 204 -15.89 3.98 -14.99
CA VAL A 204 -17.26 3.44 -15.02
C VAL A 204 -17.64 2.85 -16.39
N TRP A 205 -17.06 3.37 -17.47
CA TRP A 205 -17.24 2.86 -18.83
C TRP A 205 -16.43 1.60 -19.14
N ASN A 206 -15.37 1.31 -18.38
CA ASN A 206 -14.56 0.11 -18.55
C ASN A 206 -15.06 -1.07 -17.71
N MET A 207 -15.84 -0.82 -16.65
CA MET A 207 -16.38 -1.84 -15.76
C MET A 207 -17.13 -2.98 -16.49
N PRO A 208 -18.02 -2.73 -17.48
CA PRO A 208 -18.72 -3.81 -18.19
C PRO A 208 -17.78 -4.79 -18.90
N PHE A 209 -16.63 -4.28 -19.38
CA PHE A 209 -15.62 -5.05 -20.09
C PHE A 209 -14.71 -5.82 -19.12
N ILE A 210 -14.55 -5.34 -17.89
CA ILE A 210 -13.63 -5.91 -16.90
C ILE A 210 -14.16 -7.18 -16.28
N ASP A 211 -15.43 -7.19 -15.90
CA ASP A 211 -16.01 -8.35 -15.23
C ASP A 211 -16.47 -9.42 -16.24
N GLY A 212 -16.08 -9.31 -17.51
CA GLY A 212 -16.54 -10.19 -18.59
C GLY A 212 -18.06 -10.19 -18.72
N GLY A 213 -18.69 -9.02 -18.57
CA GLY A 213 -20.15 -8.87 -18.52
C GLY A 213 -20.83 -9.42 -17.26
N ARG A 214 -20.08 -9.99 -16.30
CA ARG A 214 -20.61 -10.49 -15.03
C ARG A 214 -20.79 -9.39 -13.97
N ALA A 215 -20.55 -8.12 -14.33
CA ALA A 215 -20.82 -6.96 -13.49
C ALA A 215 -22.33 -6.78 -13.24
N GLN A 216 -22.94 -7.69 -12.47
CA GLN A 216 -24.22 -7.42 -11.81
C GLN A 216 -24.05 -6.30 -10.77
N ARG A 217 -22.81 -6.10 -10.30
CA ARG A 217 -22.43 -5.01 -9.41
C ARG A 217 -22.16 -3.79 -10.29
N GLY A 218 -23.15 -2.89 -10.38
CA GLY A 218 -22.97 -1.61 -11.04
C GLY A 218 -21.77 -0.83 -10.51
N PRO A 219 -21.37 0.27 -11.18
CA PRO A 219 -20.26 1.09 -10.73
C PRO A 219 -20.48 1.57 -9.30
N ARG A 220 -19.41 1.61 -8.51
CA ARG A 220 -19.44 2.10 -7.13
C ARG A 220 -19.77 3.58 -7.09
N CYS A 221 -20.41 4.03 -6.01
CA CYS A 221 -20.86 5.41 -5.86
C CYS A 221 -19.71 6.39 -6.09
N GLY A 222 -18.56 6.22 -5.43
CA GLY A 222 -17.48 7.18 -5.61
C GLY A 222 -16.86 7.17 -7.01
N ALA A 223 -16.84 6.03 -7.72
CA ALA A 223 -16.45 6.00 -9.13
C ALA A 223 -17.44 6.77 -10.02
N LEU A 224 -18.75 6.64 -9.77
CA LEU A 224 -19.78 7.44 -10.44
C LEU A 224 -19.60 8.94 -10.16
N MET A 225 -19.36 9.31 -8.90
CA MET A 225 -19.20 10.71 -8.48
C MET A 225 -17.99 11.37 -9.12
N VAL A 226 -16.83 10.70 -9.07
CA VAL A 226 -15.61 11.17 -9.73
C VAL A 226 -15.83 11.33 -11.23
N ASN A 227 -16.44 10.33 -11.88
CA ASN A 227 -16.68 10.37 -13.33
C ASN A 227 -17.76 11.38 -13.74
N SER A 228 -18.72 11.72 -12.88
CA SER A 228 -19.68 12.79 -13.17
C SER A 228 -19.04 14.18 -13.12
N CYS A 229 -17.98 14.35 -12.33
CA CYS A 229 -17.26 15.61 -12.21
C CYS A 229 -16.17 15.77 -13.29
N TYR A 230 -15.50 14.68 -13.67
CA TYR A 230 -14.31 14.73 -14.53
C TYR A 230 -14.39 13.68 -15.63
N SER A 231 -14.31 14.15 -16.88
CA SER A 231 -14.38 13.31 -18.07
C SER A 231 -13.05 12.66 -18.47
N SER A 232 -11.95 13.06 -17.84
CA SER A 232 -10.61 12.52 -18.12
C SER A 232 -9.72 12.59 -16.88
N LEU A 233 -8.66 11.78 -16.87
CA LEU A 233 -7.66 11.80 -15.80
C LEU A 233 -6.99 13.17 -15.68
N ASP A 234 -6.71 13.82 -16.81
CA ASP A 234 -6.15 15.19 -16.77
C ASP A 234 -7.13 16.20 -16.18
N ARG A 235 -8.43 16.13 -16.46
CA ARG A 235 -9.41 17.04 -15.83
C ARG A 235 -9.53 16.79 -14.33
N LEU A 236 -9.50 15.53 -13.90
CA LEU A 236 -9.43 15.18 -12.48
C LEU A 236 -8.21 15.83 -11.82
N ALA A 237 -7.03 15.69 -12.44
CA ALA A 237 -5.77 16.14 -11.87
C ALA A 237 -5.56 17.66 -11.98
N ALA A 238 -5.77 18.25 -13.16
CA ALA A 238 -5.50 19.67 -13.42
C ALA A 238 -6.57 20.58 -12.80
N VAL A 239 -7.85 20.17 -12.80
CA VAL A 239 -8.95 20.98 -12.28
C VAL A 239 -9.34 20.50 -10.89
N GLY A 240 -9.69 19.22 -10.74
CA GLY A 240 -10.21 18.71 -9.46
C GLY A 240 -9.22 18.80 -8.31
N LEU A 241 -7.94 18.60 -8.59
CA LEU A 241 -6.86 18.77 -7.62
C LEU A 241 -6.16 20.13 -7.72
N GLY A 242 -6.71 21.08 -8.49
CA GLY A 242 -6.10 22.39 -8.74
C GLY A 242 -6.09 23.29 -7.51
N ASN A 243 -7.23 23.33 -6.80
CA ASN A 243 -7.36 24.07 -5.56
C ASN A 243 -6.47 23.48 -4.46
N GLU A 244 -6.13 24.30 -3.47
CA GLU A 244 -5.54 23.77 -2.23
C GLU A 244 -6.44 22.67 -1.67
N ASP A 245 -5.81 21.68 -1.04
CA ASP A 245 -6.47 20.57 -0.37
C ASP A 245 -7.70 21.08 0.42
N PRO A 246 -8.93 20.81 -0.07
CA PRO A 246 -10.15 21.28 0.55
C PRO A 246 -10.33 20.42 1.79
N ARG A 247 -9.61 20.77 2.85
CA ARG A 247 -9.75 20.12 4.15
C ARG A 247 -11.22 20.27 4.50
N PRO A 248 -11.98 19.18 4.70
CA PRO A 248 -13.36 19.30 5.11
C PRO A 248 -13.40 20.16 6.37
N SER A 249 -14.27 21.16 6.37
CA SER A 249 -14.34 22.22 7.39
C SER A 249 -14.54 21.65 8.81
N SER A 250 -14.95 20.38 8.90
CA SER A 250 -14.93 19.55 10.10
C SER A 250 -14.78 18.07 9.75
N ASN A 251 -14.27 17.26 10.69
CA ASN A 251 -14.00 15.81 10.52
C ASN A 251 -15.25 14.93 10.31
N GLU A 252 -16.43 15.49 10.04
CA GLU A 252 -17.71 14.78 9.97
C GLU A 252 -18.53 15.10 8.71
N GLU A 253 -18.02 15.94 7.81
CA GLU A 253 -18.76 16.28 6.60
C GLU A 253 -18.66 15.13 5.59
N VAL A 254 -19.72 14.32 5.54
CA VAL A 254 -19.91 13.31 4.49
C VAL A 254 -20.02 14.04 3.16
N LEU A 255 -19.22 13.61 2.18
CA LEU A 255 -19.25 14.22 0.85
C LEU A 255 -20.66 14.11 0.24
N ARG A 256 -21.17 15.22 -0.28
CA ARG A 256 -22.48 15.22 -0.94
C ARG A 256 -22.45 14.32 -2.16
N VAL A 257 -23.46 13.47 -2.30
CA VAL A 257 -23.72 12.65 -3.48
C VAL A 257 -24.82 13.32 -4.30
N GLY A 258 -24.57 13.57 -5.57
CA GLY A 258 -25.50 14.27 -6.45
C GLY A 258 -24.97 14.43 -7.86
N SER A 259 -25.85 14.56 -8.85
CA SER A 259 -25.46 14.84 -10.24
C SER A 259 -25.16 16.32 -10.49
N ASP A 260 -25.55 17.16 -9.54
CA ASP A 260 -25.51 18.61 -9.57
C ASP A 260 -24.45 19.16 -8.60
N LEU A 261 -23.34 18.41 -8.43
CA LEU A 261 -22.21 18.88 -7.63
C LEU A 261 -21.65 20.19 -8.20
N ASN A 262 -21.37 21.14 -7.31
CA ASN A 262 -20.62 22.33 -7.68
C ASN A 262 -19.11 22.00 -7.77
N GLU A 263 -18.32 22.99 -8.22
CA GLU A 263 -16.88 22.82 -8.44
C GLU A 263 -16.12 22.45 -7.15
N GLU A 264 -16.48 23.04 -6.01
CA GLU A 264 -15.87 22.76 -4.71
C GLU A 264 -16.15 21.33 -4.27
N GLU A 265 -17.41 20.88 -4.38
CA GLU A 265 -17.82 19.51 -4.04
C GLU A 265 -17.13 18.49 -4.95
N CYS A 266 -17.05 18.77 -6.25
CA CYS A 266 -16.28 17.94 -7.18
C CYS A 266 -14.80 17.88 -6.79
N SER A 267 -14.20 19.00 -6.33
CA SER A 267 -12.81 19.03 -5.89
C SER A 267 -12.61 18.18 -4.64
N GLN A 268 -13.52 18.23 -3.67
CA GLN A 268 -13.49 17.37 -2.50
C GLN A 268 -13.52 15.88 -2.87
N TRP A 269 -14.38 15.48 -3.82
CA TRP A 269 -14.38 14.11 -4.35
C TRP A 269 -13.07 13.74 -5.04
N ALA A 270 -12.47 14.64 -5.83
CA ALA A 270 -11.19 14.38 -6.48
C ALA A 270 -10.08 14.10 -5.46
N TRP A 271 -9.93 14.98 -4.46
CA TRP A 271 -8.92 14.83 -3.42
C TRP A 271 -9.13 13.57 -2.59
N ALA A 272 -10.37 13.31 -2.17
CA ALA A 272 -10.68 12.16 -1.34
C ALA A 272 -10.50 10.84 -2.12
N ALA A 273 -10.92 10.80 -3.38
CA ALA A 273 -10.76 9.63 -4.22
C ALA A 273 -9.30 9.33 -4.52
N VAL A 274 -8.48 10.33 -4.85
CA VAL A 274 -7.06 10.16 -5.21
C VAL A 274 -6.21 9.76 -4.01
N ARG A 275 -6.51 10.28 -2.82
CA ARG A 275 -5.84 9.88 -1.56
C ARG A 275 -6.32 8.54 -1.01
N GLY A 276 -7.41 8.02 -1.57
CA GLY A 276 -8.05 6.81 -1.07
C GLY A 276 -8.84 7.02 0.23
N THR A 277 -9.05 8.27 0.69
CA THR A 277 -9.78 8.57 1.94
C THR A 277 -11.28 8.26 1.88
N ILE A 278 -11.76 7.95 0.68
CA ILE A 278 -13.07 7.37 0.41
C ILE A 278 -12.89 6.16 -0.51
N PRO A 279 -13.76 5.15 -0.42
CA PRO A 279 -13.83 4.08 -1.39
C PRO A 279 -14.49 4.60 -2.68
N SER A 280 -13.73 5.33 -3.50
CA SER A 280 -14.15 5.59 -4.89
C SER A 280 -14.28 4.26 -5.63
N ASN A 281 -13.29 3.39 -5.42
CA ASN A 281 -13.32 1.95 -5.57
C ASN A 281 -12.18 1.35 -4.70
N TYR A 282 -12.18 0.05 -4.47
CA TYR A 282 -11.34 -0.62 -3.49
C TYR A 282 -9.85 -0.45 -3.77
N HIS A 283 -9.42 -0.53 -5.04
CA HIS A 283 -7.99 -0.58 -5.31
C HIS A 283 -7.25 0.71 -4.98
N ASN A 284 -7.92 1.88 -4.97
CA ASN A 284 -7.29 3.11 -4.51
C ASN A 284 -7.47 3.40 -3.01
N ALA A 285 -8.52 2.89 -2.38
CA ALA A 285 -8.69 3.00 -0.92
C ALA A 285 -7.66 2.16 -0.14
N PHE A 286 -7.33 0.98 -0.66
CA PHE A 286 -6.30 0.08 -0.12
C PHE A 286 -4.95 0.34 -0.80
N ASN A 287 -4.45 1.56 -0.63
CA ASN A 287 -3.18 2.02 -1.20
C ASN A 287 -1.97 1.66 -0.33
N TYR A 288 -0.79 2.21 -0.65
CA TYR A 288 0.42 1.94 0.14
C TYR A 288 0.25 2.35 1.60
N GLY A 289 -0.34 3.51 1.90
CA GLY A 289 -0.52 3.97 3.28
C GLY A 289 -1.28 2.95 4.13
N TRP A 290 -2.36 2.38 3.59
CA TRP A 290 -3.17 1.38 4.28
C TRP A 290 -2.36 0.17 4.78
N TYR A 291 -1.46 -0.36 3.97
CA TYR A 291 -0.63 -1.51 4.33
C TYR A 291 0.67 -1.10 5.05
N ALA A 292 1.28 0.01 4.63
CA ALA A 292 2.57 0.47 5.12
C ALA A 292 2.49 0.91 6.58
N ASP A 293 1.38 1.48 7.04
CA ASP A 293 1.21 1.85 8.45
C ASP A 293 1.43 0.62 9.34
N ASP A 294 0.72 -0.48 9.09
CA ASP A 294 0.80 -1.70 9.91
C ASP A 294 2.15 -2.45 9.79
N ILE A 295 2.91 -2.25 8.70
CA ILE A 295 4.21 -2.90 8.47
C ILE A 295 5.35 -2.05 9.05
N LEU A 296 5.35 -0.75 8.75
CA LEU A 296 6.43 0.19 9.06
C LEU A 296 6.32 0.77 10.48
N SER A 297 5.11 0.88 11.05
CA SER A 297 4.89 1.52 12.35
C SER A 297 5.03 0.60 13.57
N ARG A 298 5.55 -0.64 13.40
CA ARG A 298 5.55 -1.69 14.46
C ARG A 298 6.55 -1.48 15.60
N ASP A 299 6.79 -0.25 16.03
CA ASP A 299 7.47 0.06 17.29
C ASP A 299 6.71 -0.51 18.52
N ASP A 300 5.42 -0.84 18.37
CA ASP A 300 4.54 -1.32 19.43
C ASP A 300 4.29 -2.85 19.41
N HIS A 301 4.87 -3.62 18.49
CA HIS A 301 4.67 -5.08 18.48
C HIS A 301 5.54 -5.77 19.56
N PRO A 302 4.94 -6.53 20.50
CA PRO A 302 5.67 -7.14 21.62
C PRO A 302 6.63 -8.28 21.22
N SER A 303 6.56 -8.73 19.96
CA SER A 303 7.51 -9.70 19.40
C SER A 303 8.78 -8.98 18.96
N THR A 304 9.88 -9.26 19.64
CA THR A 304 11.23 -8.73 19.37
C THR A 304 11.83 -9.06 18.00
N SER A 305 11.08 -9.66 17.07
CA SER A 305 11.51 -9.99 15.71
C SER A 305 11.45 -8.77 14.80
N SER A 306 12.56 -8.49 14.11
CA SER A 306 12.59 -7.53 13.01
C SER A 306 11.72 -8.04 11.86
N VAL A 307 10.82 -7.21 11.35
CA VAL A 307 10.06 -7.50 10.13
C VAL A 307 11.02 -7.63 8.95
N GLU A 308 10.83 -8.65 8.13
CA GLU A 308 11.55 -8.84 6.87
C GLU A 308 10.62 -8.48 5.70
N LEU A 309 10.89 -7.38 5.02
CA LEU A 309 10.07 -6.89 3.92
C LEU A 309 10.75 -7.14 2.58
N PHE A 310 10.09 -7.89 1.70
CA PHE A 310 10.44 -8.04 0.29
C PHE A 310 9.54 -7.14 -0.55
N VAL A 311 10.11 -6.42 -1.51
CA VAL A 311 9.38 -5.55 -2.42
C VAL A 311 9.59 -5.98 -3.86
N ILE A 312 8.50 -6.10 -4.61
CA ILE A 312 8.52 -6.33 -6.06
C ILE A 312 7.99 -5.08 -6.76
N ARG A 313 8.86 -4.39 -7.52
CA ARG A 313 8.49 -3.21 -8.30
C ARG A 313 7.95 -3.65 -9.66
N LEU A 314 6.78 -3.16 -10.05
CA LEU A 314 6.16 -3.55 -11.30
C LEU A 314 7.03 -3.16 -12.51
N GLU A 315 7.70 -2.01 -12.45
CA GLU A 315 8.62 -1.53 -13.48
C GLU A 315 9.84 -2.44 -13.67
N HIS A 316 10.13 -3.29 -12.68
CA HIS A 316 11.27 -4.22 -12.63
C HIS A 316 10.84 -5.63 -12.22
N LEU A 317 9.61 -6.02 -12.55
CA LEU A 317 8.92 -7.22 -12.05
C LEU A 317 9.78 -8.49 -12.13
N ASP A 318 10.32 -8.77 -13.33
CA ASP A 318 11.12 -9.98 -13.58
C ASP A 318 12.42 -9.99 -12.77
N GLN A 319 13.12 -8.86 -12.70
CA GLN A 319 14.38 -8.75 -11.96
C GLN A 319 14.16 -8.91 -10.45
N ASP A 320 13.14 -8.24 -9.91
CA ASP A 320 12.85 -8.29 -8.49
C ASP A 320 12.34 -9.68 -8.08
N TRP A 321 11.50 -10.33 -8.90
CA TRP A 321 11.05 -11.70 -8.68
C TRP A 321 12.22 -12.68 -8.60
N LYS A 322 13.11 -12.66 -9.61
CA LYS A 322 14.29 -13.53 -9.64
C LYS A 322 15.19 -13.32 -8.43
N THR A 323 15.33 -12.08 -8.00
CA THR A 323 16.14 -11.71 -6.84
C THR A 323 15.55 -12.30 -5.56
N VAL A 324 14.25 -12.08 -5.31
CA VAL A 324 13.57 -12.59 -4.12
C VAL A 324 13.52 -14.11 -4.11
N ASP A 325 13.20 -14.75 -5.24
CA ASP A 325 13.17 -16.22 -5.34
C ASP A 325 14.54 -16.84 -4.97
N ARG A 326 15.65 -16.28 -5.46
CA ARG A 326 17.01 -16.71 -5.07
C ARG A 326 17.30 -16.49 -3.59
N MET A 327 16.88 -15.36 -3.02
CA MET A 327 17.09 -15.05 -1.60
C MET A 327 16.41 -16.08 -0.68
N VAL A 328 15.32 -16.70 -1.15
CA VAL A 328 14.57 -17.72 -0.40
C VAL A 328 14.91 -19.16 -0.83
N GLY A 329 16.00 -19.36 -1.56
CA GLY A 329 16.54 -20.68 -1.92
C GLY A 329 16.03 -21.25 -3.24
N GLY A 330 15.33 -20.45 -4.05
CA GLY A 330 14.96 -20.79 -5.41
C GLY A 330 16.09 -20.53 -6.43
N ASN A 331 15.81 -20.82 -7.70
CA ASN A 331 16.77 -20.66 -8.79
C ASN A 331 16.71 -19.26 -9.42
N GLY A 332 15.65 -18.48 -9.12
CA GLY A 332 15.35 -17.24 -9.83
C GLY A 332 15.03 -17.51 -11.29
N ASP A 333 14.23 -18.55 -11.54
CA ASP A 333 13.64 -18.76 -12.84
C ASP A 333 12.71 -17.57 -13.16
N PRO A 334 12.68 -17.10 -14.42
CA PRO A 334 11.78 -16.03 -14.80
C PRO A 334 10.33 -16.43 -14.48
N LEU A 335 9.50 -15.44 -14.21
CA LEU A 335 8.06 -15.65 -14.25
C LEU A 335 7.75 -16.29 -15.61
N PRO A 336 7.08 -17.46 -15.65
CA PRO A 336 6.71 -18.07 -16.93
C PRO A 336 6.03 -17.01 -17.79
N ASP A 337 6.30 -17.01 -19.08
CA ASP A 337 5.64 -16.12 -20.04
C ASP A 337 4.18 -16.57 -20.18
N VAL A 338 3.39 -16.37 -19.12
CA VAL A 338 1.94 -16.52 -19.11
C VAL A 338 1.42 -15.27 -19.79
N GLY A 339 1.77 -15.13 -21.08
CA GLY A 339 1.63 -13.95 -21.92
C GLY A 339 1.49 -12.69 -21.09
N THR A 340 2.60 -12.19 -20.54
CA THR A 340 2.63 -11.14 -19.50
C THR A 340 1.29 -10.38 -19.36
N PRO A 341 0.54 -10.56 -18.25
CA PRO A 341 -0.72 -9.84 -18.04
C PRO A 341 -0.53 -8.32 -17.91
N ALA A 342 0.68 -7.82 -18.13
CA ALA A 342 1.02 -6.43 -18.38
C ALA A 342 0.04 -5.75 -19.34
N ASN A 343 -0.69 -6.52 -20.16
CA ASN A 343 -1.97 -6.11 -20.68
C ASN A 343 -3.04 -7.21 -20.52
N SER A 344 -3.71 -7.32 -19.38
CA SER A 344 -5.03 -8.01 -19.34
C SER A 344 -6.05 -7.34 -20.29
N ALA A 345 -5.70 -6.18 -20.85
CA ALA A 345 -6.36 -5.55 -21.99
C ALA A 345 -6.01 -6.18 -23.35
N SER A 346 -4.82 -6.77 -23.56
CA SER A 346 -4.42 -7.37 -24.84
C SER A 346 -5.05 -8.74 -25.11
N HIS A 347 -5.52 -9.42 -24.06
CA HIS A 347 -6.31 -10.65 -24.22
C HIS A 347 -7.81 -10.39 -24.37
N ARG A 348 -8.26 -9.15 -24.18
CA ARG A 348 -9.61 -8.79 -24.53
C ARG A 348 -9.65 -8.57 -26.03
N LYS A 349 -10.60 -9.24 -26.68
CA LYS A 349 -10.91 -8.98 -28.09
C LYS A 349 -11.29 -7.52 -28.33
N GLU A 350 -11.73 -6.83 -27.28
CA GLU A 350 -12.22 -5.46 -27.32
C GLU A 350 -11.31 -4.55 -26.50
N ALA A 351 -10.87 -3.46 -27.14
CA ALA A 351 -10.19 -2.37 -26.45
C ALA A 351 -11.13 -1.77 -25.40
N LEU A 352 -10.58 -1.42 -24.23
CA LEU A 352 -11.32 -0.69 -23.22
C LEU A 352 -11.79 0.67 -23.80
N PRO A 353 -13.04 1.11 -23.55
CA PRO A 353 -13.51 2.41 -24.01
C PRO A 353 -12.66 3.59 -23.54
N VAL A 354 -12.12 3.50 -22.32
CA VAL A 354 -11.26 4.54 -21.74
C VAL A 354 -9.85 4.02 -21.56
N THR A 355 -8.95 4.50 -22.41
CA THR A 355 -7.51 4.21 -22.36
C THR A 355 -6.67 5.46 -22.18
N ASP A 356 -7.27 6.64 -22.39
CA ASP A 356 -6.58 7.91 -22.24
C ASP A 356 -6.27 8.18 -20.77
N THR A 357 -4.99 8.13 -20.47
CA THR A 357 -4.40 8.42 -19.15
C THR A 357 -3.40 9.56 -19.25
N TYR A 358 -3.54 10.39 -20.29
CA TYR A 358 -2.78 11.61 -20.45
C TYR A 358 -2.91 12.51 -19.22
N LEU A 359 -1.80 13.17 -18.89
CA LEU A 359 -1.71 14.17 -17.84
C LEU A 359 -0.88 15.34 -18.39
N SER A 360 -1.44 16.54 -18.33
CA SER A 360 -0.74 17.79 -18.57
C SER A 360 0.31 18.02 -17.47
N GLU A 361 1.26 18.92 -17.71
CA GLU A 361 2.24 19.29 -16.67
C GLU A 361 1.57 19.83 -15.40
N GLN A 362 0.47 20.57 -15.54
CA GLN A 362 -0.31 21.05 -14.41
C GLN A 362 -0.99 19.89 -13.68
N GLY A 363 -1.60 18.96 -14.41
CA GLY A 363 -2.19 17.75 -13.85
C GLY A 363 -1.17 16.93 -13.07
N ILE A 364 0.02 16.70 -13.63
CA ILE A 364 1.12 15.98 -12.96
C ILE A 364 1.52 16.69 -11.65
N ARG A 365 1.75 18.01 -11.68
CA ARG A 365 2.14 18.76 -10.46
C ARG A 365 1.10 18.65 -9.35
N ASN A 366 -0.17 18.88 -9.69
CA ASN A 366 -1.26 18.78 -8.73
C ASN A 366 -1.39 17.35 -8.17
N LEU A 367 -1.16 16.35 -9.03
CA LEU A 367 -1.25 14.96 -8.66
C LEU A 367 -0.12 14.53 -7.73
N CYS A 368 1.12 14.95 -8.00
CA CYS A 368 2.25 14.73 -7.09
C CYS A 368 1.97 15.31 -5.69
N ARG A 369 1.37 16.50 -5.63
CA ARG A 369 0.93 17.12 -4.36
C ARG A 369 -0.14 16.28 -3.66
N ALA A 370 -1.15 15.83 -4.40
CA ALA A 370 -2.26 15.05 -3.84
C ALA A 370 -1.83 13.67 -3.32
N LEU A 371 -0.90 13.03 -4.03
CA LEU A 371 -0.33 11.73 -3.70
C LEU A 371 0.86 11.80 -2.74
N CYS A 372 1.16 12.94 -2.13
CA CYS A 372 2.37 13.08 -1.31
C CYS A 372 2.48 11.97 -0.25
N GLU A 373 1.45 11.72 0.56
CA GLU A 373 1.47 10.69 1.61
C GLU A 373 1.71 9.28 1.03
N GLU A 374 1.11 9.00 -0.12
CA GLU A 374 1.30 7.72 -0.80
C GLU A 374 2.71 7.57 -1.38
N ILE A 375 3.28 8.65 -1.92
CA ILE A 375 4.68 8.70 -2.36
C ILE A 375 5.63 8.46 -1.18
N GLN A 376 5.37 9.07 -0.02
CA GLN A 376 6.21 8.85 1.16
C GLN A 376 6.10 7.41 1.68
N SER A 377 4.90 6.82 1.63
CA SER A 377 4.69 5.40 1.94
C SER A 377 5.47 4.49 0.98
N TYR A 378 5.41 4.78 -0.33
CA TYR A 378 6.19 4.09 -1.35
C TYR A 378 7.70 4.14 -1.06
N LYS A 379 8.23 5.32 -0.72
CA LYS A 379 9.65 5.49 -0.33
C LYS A 379 10.00 4.70 0.92
N GLY A 380 9.14 4.70 1.93
CA GLY A 380 9.31 3.92 3.16
C GLY A 380 9.39 2.42 2.90
N LEU A 381 8.52 1.90 2.03
CA LEU A 381 8.52 0.50 1.61
C LEU A 381 9.82 0.15 0.87
N LEU A 382 10.25 0.97 -0.10
CA LEU A 382 11.50 0.77 -0.82
C LEU A 382 12.72 0.77 0.11
N ALA A 383 12.79 1.73 1.04
CA ALA A 383 13.90 1.86 1.99
C ALA A 383 13.97 0.69 2.99
N SER A 384 12.83 0.08 3.29
CA SER A 384 12.72 -1.05 4.24
C SER A 384 12.92 -2.42 3.57
N ALA A 385 12.95 -2.46 2.25
CA ALA A 385 13.04 -3.70 1.48
C ALA A 385 14.43 -4.36 1.63
N VAL A 386 14.46 -5.64 2.03
CA VAL A 386 15.72 -6.38 2.21
C VAL A 386 16.32 -6.85 0.89
N ASN A 387 15.53 -6.91 -0.18
CA ASN A 387 15.95 -7.37 -1.51
C ASN A 387 16.40 -6.24 -2.46
N LEU A 388 16.27 -4.98 -2.05
CA LEU A 388 16.63 -3.84 -2.90
C LEU A 388 17.93 -3.19 -2.41
N ASN A 389 18.91 -3.09 -3.29
CA ASN A 389 20.14 -2.36 -2.99
C ASN A 389 19.92 -0.83 -3.18
N GLU A 390 20.98 -0.04 -3.00
CA GLU A 390 20.90 1.42 -3.13
C GLU A 390 20.64 1.87 -4.58
N GLU A 391 21.24 1.18 -5.57
CA GLU A 391 21.05 1.47 -6.98
C GLU A 391 19.60 1.20 -7.41
N ASP A 392 19.01 0.11 -6.93
CA ASP A 392 17.60 -0.22 -7.15
C ASP A 392 16.68 0.89 -6.63
N ARG A 393 16.90 1.32 -5.39
CA ARG A 393 16.13 2.41 -4.77
C ARG A 393 16.28 3.72 -5.53
N GLN A 394 17.51 4.05 -5.92
CA GLN A 394 17.81 5.26 -6.69
C GLN A 394 17.15 5.23 -8.07
N ARG A 395 17.16 4.10 -8.77
CA ARG A 395 16.48 3.92 -10.07
C ARG A 395 14.98 4.20 -9.96
N SER A 396 14.33 3.62 -8.96
CA SER A 396 12.91 3.86 -8.70
C SER A 396 12.61 5.32 -8.36
N MET A 397 13.51 5.99 -7.63
CA MET A 397 13.37 7.42 -7.36
C MET A 397 13.63 8.30 -8.59
N GLU A 398 14.53 7.92 -9.49
CA GLU A 398 14.71 8.64 -10.76
C GLU A 398 13.47 8.55 -11.65
N GLU A 399 12.84 7.39 -11.72
CA GLU A 399 11.57 7.19 -12.41
C GLU A 399 10.44 8.03 -11.79
N LEU A 400 10.37 8.09 -10.46
CA LEU A 400 9.42 8.96 -9.76
C LEU A 400 9.70 10.44 -10.03
N ARG A 401 10.97 10.89 -9.96
CA ARG A 401 11.36 12.29 -10.17
C ARG A 401 11.08 12.81 -11.57
N ARG A 402 11.02 11.93 -12.58
CA ARG A 402 10.58 12.32 -13.94
C ARG A 402 9.15 12.86 -13.94
N ALA A 403 8.28 12.35 -13.07
CA ALA A 403 6.91 12.84 -12.90
C ALA A 403 6.81 13.87 -11.76
N CYS A 404 7.49 13.65 -10.63
CA CYS A 404 7.44 14.50 -9.44
C CYS A 404 8.84 15.04 -9.08
N PRO A 405 9.34 16.09 -9.75
CA PRO A 405 10.71 16.59 -9.55
C PRO A 405 11.04 17.05 -8.12
N GLU A 406 10.01 17.40 -7.34
CA GLU A 406 10.15 17.80 -5.93
C GLU A 406 10.60 16.66 -5.01
N GLU A 407 10.47 15.40 -5.43
CA GLU A 407 10.91 14.21 -4.67
C GLU A 407 12.43 13.98 -4.79
N THR A 408 13.22 14.94 -4.34
CA THR A 408 14.69 14.94 -4.53
C THR A 408 15.43 13.95 -3.63
N SER A 409 14.87 13.56 -2.48
CA SER A 409 15.50 12.62 -1.53
C SER A 409 14.93 11.20 -1.63
N LEU A 410 15.76 10.20 -1.33
CA LEU A 410 15.32 8.81 -1.12
C LEU A 410 14.49 8.67 0.17
N ASP A 411 14.78 9.47 1.19
CA ASP A 411 14.15 9.37 2.49
C ASP A 411 12.71 9.92 2.47
N PRO A 412 11.76 9.26 3.16
CA PRO A 412 10.43 9.82 3.39
C PRO A 412 10.52 11.19 4.09
N ARG A 413 9.66 12.13 3.67
CA ARG A 413 9.55 13.48 4.25
C ARG A 413 8.14 13.74 4.76
N ASP A 414 7.96 14.85 5.47
CA ASP A 414 6.61 15.33 5.81
C ASP A 414 5.98 16.03 4.59
N CYS A 415 4.69 15.79 4.38
CA CYS A 415 3.88 16.40 3.33
C CYS A 415 3.35 17.79 3.69
N ASP A 416 3.47 18.19 4.96
CA ASP A 416 3.05 19.50 5.43
C ASP A 416 4.17 20.56 5.38
N GLU A 417 5.43 20.15 5.26
CA GLU A 417 6.59 21.06 5.27
C GLU A 417 6.68 22.00 4.04
N GLY A 418 5.88 21.76 2.99
CA GLY A 418 5.83 22.58 1.78
C GLY A 418 4.53 23.35 1.55
N ARG A 419 3.53 23.28 2.45
CA ARG A 419 2.23 23.96 2.28
C ARG A 419 2.18 25.38 2.87
N ARG A 420 3.32 26.03 3.05
CA ARG A 420 3.41 27.37 3.69
C ARG A 420 3.78 28.46 2.71
#